data_AF-A0A6P0JVZ6-F1
#
_entry.id   AF-A0A6P0JVZ6-F1
#
_cell.length_a   1.000
_cell.length_b   1.000
_cell.length_c   1.000
_cell.angle_alpha   90.00
_cell.angle_beta   90.00
_cell.angle_gamma   90.00
#
_symmetry.space_group_name_H-M   'P 1'
#
loop_
_entity.id
_entity.type
_entity.pdbx_description
1 polymer ?
#
loop_
_entity_poly.entity_id
_entity_poly.type
_entity_poly.pdbx_seq_one_letter_code
_entity_poly.pdbx_strand_id
1 'polypeptide(L)'
;MNSLFSPLQRFLLTWLLVLLVGWGTAIALGYVGELISILLASALITFLLNYPVALLKFIIPRPVAAVCVYLVAAVILTFLALTLIPPVFNQARQLILRLPELLEEGQQQLIELQTWSVTHNFPINVQWLIGQLLERVQTQVEAIAKSGFGLVLGTFSWFLDFILIVVLSFYMLIDGERLWGTLTFFLTPKIQTEFTQSLRKNLQRFVTGQLILGLFMATTLSFAFRFLNVPFFLLFAVFIGLME
;
A
#
# COMPACT_ATOMS: atom_id res chain seq x y z
N MET A 1 23.88 -13.72 55.51
CA MET A 1 24.00 -14.12 54.09
C MET A 1 24.03 -12.86 53.26
N ASN A 2 25.24 -12.47 52.84
CA ASN A 2 25.57 -11.15 52.29
C ASN A 2 24.91 -10.92 50.93
N SER A 3 24.23 -9.80 50.79
CA SER A 3 23.78 -9.31 49.48
C SER A 3 25.01 -8.97 48.63
N LEU A 4 25.29 -9.80 47.63
CA LEU A 4 26.46 -9.71 46.74
C LEU A 4 26.51 -8.44 45.86
N PHE A 5 25.59 -7.48 46.03
CA PHE A 5 25.49 -6.28 45.20
C PHE A 5 25.17 -5.05 46.04
N SER A 6 25.91 -3.96 45.77
CA SER A 6 25.64 -2.64 46.36
C SER A 6 24.26 -2.11 45.90
N PRO A 7 23.59 -1.24 46.66
CA PRO A 7 22.28 -0.70 46.29
C PRO A 7 22.31 0.01 44.92
N LEU A 8 23.43 0.64 44.58
CA LEU A 8 23.66 1.25 43.26
C LEU A 8 23.81 0.20 42.14
N GLN A 9 24.48 -0.93 42.40
CA GLN A 9 24.58 -2.02 41.43
C GLN A 9 23.22 -2.67 41.15
N ARG A 10 22.37 -2.85 42.16
CA ARG A 10 20.99 -3.35 41.97
C ARG A 10 20.14 -2.38 41.15
N PHE A 11 20.25 -1.08 41.41
CA PHE A 11 19.55 -0.06 40.63
C PHE A 11 19.98 -0.10 39.15
N LEU A 12 21.29 -0.09 38.88
CA LEU A 12 21.82 -0.16 37.51
C LEU A 12 21.44 -1.47 36.79
N LEU A 13 21.50 -2.62 37.48
CA LEU A 13 21.06 -3.90 36.92
C LEU A 13 19.58 -3.92 36.57
N THR A 14 18.73 -3.32 37.41
CA THR A 14 17.28 -3.31 37.18
C THR A 14 16.92 -2.43 35.99
N TRP A 15 17.52 -1.23 35.89
CA TRP A 15 17.34 -0.34 34.73
C TRP A 15 17.91 -0.94 33.44
N LEU A 16 19.06 -1.62 33.50
CA LEU A 16 19.62 -2.33 32.35
C LEU A 16 18.71 -3.47 31.89
N LEU A 17 18.15 -4.25 32.81
CA LEU A 17 17.20 -5.32 32.49
C LEU A 17 15.90 -4.76 31.92
N VAL A 18 15.37 -3.65 32.44
CA VAL A 18 14.18 -2.99 31.88
C VAL A 18 14.46 -2.47 30.47
N LEU A 19 15.63 -1.89 30.20
CA LEU A 19 16.04 -1.48 28.85
C LEU A 19 16.20 -2.68 27.91
N LEU A 20 16.84 -3.76 28.36
CA LEU A 20 17.01 -4.99 27.55
C LEU A 20 15.68 -5.66 27.24
N VAL A 21 14.81 -5.79 28.24
CA VAL A 21 13.47 -6.34 28.06
C VAL A 21 12.67 -5.41 27.16
N GLY A 22 12.62 -4.10 27.44
CA GLY A 22 11.89 -3.13 26.62
C GLY A 22 12.36 -3.11 25.16
N TRP A 23 13.67 -3.17 24.93
CA TRP A 23 14.26 -3.29 23.59
C TRP A 23 13.90 -4.63 22.92
N GLY A 24 13.98 -5.74 23.67
CA GLY A 24 13.57 -7.06 23.20
C GLY A 24 12.08 -7.11 22.84
N THR A 25 11.21 -6.50 23.65
CA THR A 25 9.78 -6.38 23.36
C THR A 25 9.53 -5.52 22.13
N ALA A 26 10.27 -4.41 21.95
CA ALA A 26 10.14 -3.56 20.77
C ALA A 26 10.53 -4.30 19.48
N ILE A 27 11.62 -5.08 19.51
CA ILE A 27 12.02 -5.94 18.39
C ILE A 27 10.96 -7.02 18.12
N ALA A 28 10.50 -7.71 19.16
CA ALA A 28 9.47 -8.74 19.04
C ALA A 28 8.16 -8.18 18.46
N LEU A 29 7.75 -6.98 18.88
CA LEU A 29 6.59 -6.27 18.31
C LEU A 29 6.78 -5.91 16.84
N GLY A 30 8.02 -5.59 16.41
CA GLY A 30 8.35 -5.37 15.01
C GLY A 30 8.11 -6.61 14.14
N TYR A 31 8.65 -7.76 14.54
CA TYR A 31 8.45 -9.03 13.81
C TYR A 31 6.99 -9.51 13.84
N VAL A 32 6.30 -9.32 14.97
CA VAL A 32 4.88 -9.63 15.09
C VAL A 32 4.05 -8.71 14.18
N GLY A 33 4.43 -7.44 14.02
CA GLY A 33 3.76 -6.49 13.14
C GLY A 33 3.75 -6.93 11.68
N GLU A 34 4.88 -7.44 11.17
CA GLU A 34 5.00 -7.97 9.81
C GLU A 34 4.10 -9.19 9.59
N LEU A 35 4.11 -10.15 10.53
CA LEU A 35 3.22 -11.32 10.48
C LEU A 35 1.74 -10.94 10.56
N ILE A 36 1.39 -9.97 11.42
CA ILE A 36 0.02 -9.44 11.51
C ILE A 36 -0.38 -8.78 10.19
N SER A 37 0.51 -8.05 9.53
CA SER A 37 0.25 -7.43 8.23
C SER A 37 -0.05 -8.47 7.16
N ILE A 38 0.77 -9.53 7.08
CA ILE A 38 0.55 -10.66 6.17
C ILE A 38 -0.78 -11.35 6.45
N LEU A 39 -1.09 -11.61 7.74
CA LEU A 39 -2.37 -12.17 8.16
C LEU A 39 -3.55 -11.29 7.75
N LEU A 40 -3.45 -9.98 7.99
CA LEU A 40 -4.50 -9.02 7.68
C LEU A 40 -4.71 -8.91 6.16
N ALA A 41 -3.64 -8.82 5.38
CA ALA A 41 -3.69 -8.81 3.92
C ALA A 41 -4.32 -10.09 3.36
N SER A 42 -3.88 -11.25 3.86
CA SER A 42 -4.43 -12.55 3.45
C SER A 42 -5.92 -12.69 3.82
N ALA A 43 -6.32 -12.19 5.00
CA ALA A 43 -7.71 -12.16 5.42
C ALA A 43 -8.55 -11.23 4.52
N LEU A 44 -8.04 -10.04 4.19
CA LEU A 44 -8.72 -9.11 3.27
C LEU A 44 -8.96 -9.73 1.89
N ILE A 45 -7.95 -10.37 1.30
CA ILE A 45 -8.08 -11.09 0.03
C ILE A 45 -9.11 -12.22 0.15
N THR A 46 -9.04 -12.99 1.24
CA THR A 46 -10.02 -14.07 1.49
C THR A 46 -11.43 -13.51 1.58
N PHE A 47 -11.63 -12.42 2.32
CA PHE A 47 -12.95 -11.79 2.48
C PHE A 47 -13.50 -11.31 1.15
N LEU A 48 -12.64 -10.74 0.30
CA LEU A 48 -13.00 -10.30 -1.05
C LEU A 48 -13.44 -11.49 -1.93
N LEU A 49 -12.66 -12.57 -1.94
CA LEU A 49 -12.93 -13.77 -2.74
C LEU A 49 -14.08 -14.62 -2.17
N ASN A 50 -14.42 -14.48 -0.90
CA ASN A 50 -15.50 -15.24 -0.28
C ASN A 50 -16.88 -14.89 -0.89
N TYR A 51 -17.07 -13.67 -1.41
CA TYR A 51 -18.30 -13.28 -2.10
C TYR A 51 -18.55 -14.12 -3.39
N PRO A 52 -17.63 -14.17 -4.37
CA PRO A 52 -17.78 -15.04 -5.54
C PRO A 52 -17.83 -16.53 -5.18
N VAL A 53 -17.09 -16.99 -4.16
CA VAL A 53 -17.19 -18.38 -3.69
C VAL A 53 -18.58 -18.72 -3.15
N ALA A 54 -19.23 -17.81 -2.41
CA ALA A 54 -20.57 -18.03 -1.88
C ALA A 54 -21.62 -18.17 -2.99
N LEU A 55 -21.47 -17.41 -4.09
CA LEU A 55 -22.32 -17.54 -5.28
C LEU A 55 -22.11 -18.89 -5.98
N LEU A 56 -20.87 -19.36 -6.08
CA LEU A 56 -20.54 -20.60 -6.79
C LEU A 56 -20.81 -21.87 -5.96
N LYS A 57 -20.89 -21.75 -4.62
CA LYS A 57 -21.26 -22.84 -3.71
C LYS A 57 -22.63 -23.45 -4.01
N PHE A 58 -23.54 -22.71 -4.64
CA PHE A 58 -24.85 -23.24 -5.04
C PHE A 58 -24.75 -24.35 -6.09
N ILE A 59 -23.62 -24.45 -6.81
CA ILE A 59 -23.42 -25.41 -7.91
C ILE A 59 -22.38 -26.48 -7.54
N ILE A 60 -21.37 -26.13 -6.72
CA ILE A 60 -20.15 -26.95 -6.51
C ILE A 60 -19.78 -26.99 -5.00
N PRO A 61 -19.19 -28.09 -4.47
CA PRO A 61 -18.67 -28.14 -3.10
C PRO A 61 -17.64 -27.02 -2.83
N ARG A 62 -17.68 -26.47 -1.61
CA ARG A 62 -16.85 -25.33 -1.15
C ARG A 62 -15.37 -25.36 -1.59
N PRO A 63 -14.59 -26.44 -1.38
CA PRO A 63 -13.17 -26.44 -1.73
C PRO A 63 -12.93 -26.30 -3.23
N VAL A 64 -13.79 -26.91 -4.07
CA VAL A 64 -13.67 -26.79 -5.53
C VAL A 64 -14.11 -25.40 -5.99
N ALA A 65 -15.17 -24.84 -5.41
CA ALA A 65 -15.57 -23.46 -5.65
C ALA A 65 -14.45 -22.46 -5.29
N ALA A 66 -13.76 -22.66 -4.17
CA ALA A 66 -12.63 -21.85 -3.75
C ALA A 66 -11.48 -21.90 -4.76
N VAL A 67 -11.09 -23.09 -5.21
CA VAL A 67 -10.03 -23.25 -6.25
C VAL A 67 -10.41 -22.56 -7.55
N CYS A 68 -11.64 -22.78 -8.06
CA CYS A 68 -12.09 -22.15 -9.30
C CYS A 68 -12.08 -20.62 -9.20
N VAL A 69 -12.63 -20.06 -8.12
CA VAL A 69 -12.67 -18.61 -7.92
C VAL A 69 -11.26 -18.03 -7.79
N TYR A 70 -10.36 -18.71 -7.08
CA TYR A 70 -8.97 -18.27 -6.94
C TYR A 70 -8.25 -18.26 -8.29
N LEU A 71 -8.42 -19.30 -9.11
CA LEU A 71 -7.83 -19.37 -10.45
C LEU A 71 -8.37 -18.27 -11.37
N VAL A 72 -9.68 -18.04 -11.38
CA VAL A 72 -10.29 -16.97 -12.19
C VAL A 72 -9.80 -15.60 -11.73
N ALA A 73 -9.76 -15.35 -10.42
CA ALA A 73 -9.23 -14.11 -9.87
C ALA A 73 -7.75 -13.91 -10.24
N ALA A 74 -6.92 -14.95 -10.13
CA ALA A 74 -5.52 -14.90 -10.52
C ALA A 74 -5.36 -14.55 -12.01
N VAL A 75 -6.13 -15.19 -12.90
CA VAL A 75 -6.11 -14.88 -14.34
C VAL A 75 -6.49 -13.43 -14.61
N ILE A 76 -7.57 -12.93 -14.00
CA ILE A 76 -8.03 -11.54 -14.16
C ILE A 76 -6.98 -10.56 -13.66
N LEU A 77 -6.42 -10.79 -12.46
CA LEU A 77 -5.39 -9.93 -11.88
C LEU A 77 -4.10 -9.94 -12.69
N THR A 78 -3.63 -11.10 -13.13
CA THR A 78 -2.44 -11.20 -13.99
C THR A 78 -2.68 -10.49 -15.33
N PHE A 79 -3.85 -10.66 -15.95
CA PHE A 79 -4.19 -9.96 -17.19
C PHE A 79 -4.20 -8.44 -17.02
N LEU A 80 -4.83 -7.93 -15.96
CA LEU A 80 -4.84 -6.51 -15.60
C LEU A 80 -3.43 -6.00 -15.34
N ALA A 81 -2.64 -6.74 -14.55
CA ALA A 81 -1.27 -6.38 -14.20
C ALA A 81 -0.38 -6.27 -15.45
N LEU A 82 -0.42 -7.27 -16.34
CA LEU A 82 0.37 -7.26 -17.57
C LEU A 82 -0.07 -6.17 -18.56
N THR A 83 -1.34 -5.75 -18.52
CA THR A 83 -1.87 -4.71 -19.41
C THR A 83 -1.62 -3.31 -18.85
N LEU A 84 -1.74 -3.11 -17.53
CA LEU A 84 -1.69 -1.79 -16.88
C LEU A 84 -0.29 -1.44 -16.36
N ILE A 85 0.44 -2.38 -15.76
CA ILE A 85 1.73 -2.07 -15.12
C ILE A 85 2.77 -1.56 -16.13
N PRO A 86 2.98 -2.19 -17.30
CA PRO A 86 3.97 -1.69 -18.26
C PRO A 86 3.72 -0.25 -18.73
N PRO A 87 2.50 0.15 -19.17
CA PRO A 87 2.27 1.54 -19.56
C PRO A 87 2.33 2.52 -18.37
N VAL A 88 1.83 2.16 -17.18
CA VAL A 88 1.99 3.00 -15.96
C VAL A 88 3.46 3.24 -15.68
N PHE A 89 4.27 2.18 -15.65
CA PHE A 89 5.70 2.26 -15.36
C PHE A 89 6.45 3.08 -16.41
N ASN A 90 6.12 2.90 -17.68
CA ASN A 90 6.71 3.70 -18.76
C ASN A 90 6.32 5.18 -18.63
N GLN A 91 5.06 5.50 -18.30
CA GLN A 91 4.61 6.86 -18.05
C GLN A 91 5.30 7.48 -16.83
N ALA A 92 5.47 6.73 -15.74
CA ALA A 92 6.21 7.18 -14.56
C ALA A 92 7.68 7.49 -14.89
N ARG A 93 8.34 6.59 -15.63
CA ARG A 93 9.72 6.81 -16.10
C ARG A 93 9.81 8.05 -16.99
N GLN A 94 8.88 8.23 -17.93
CA GLN A 94 8.86 9.39 -18.81
C GLN A 94 8.58 10.69 -18.03
N LEU A 95 7.73 10.66 -17.01
CA LEU A 95 7.48 11.81 -16.14
C LEU A 95 8.77 12.23 -15.42
N ILE A 96 9.53 11.27 -14.89
CA ILE A 96 10.82 11.55 -14.24
C ILE A 96 11.84 12.12 -15.24
N LEU A 97 11.91 11.56 -16.46
CA LEU A 97 12.84 12.01 -17.50
C LEU A 97 12.48 13.39 -18.08
N ARG A 98 11.18 13.70 -18.21
CA ARG A 98 10.69 15.00 -18.69
C ARG A 98 10.51 16.03 -17.59
N LEU A 99 10.66 15.65 -16.32
CA LEU A 99 10.51 16.58 -15.20
C LEU A 99 11.38 17.83 -15.35
N PRO A 100 12.68 17.74 -15.73
CA PRO A 100 13.52 18.92 -15.93
C PRO A 100 12.97 19.84 -17.03
N GLU A 101 12.55 19.28 -18.17
CA GLU A 101 11.97 20.02 -19.30
C GLU A 101 10.66 20.72 -18.90
N LEU A 102 9.76 20.01 -18.20
CA LEU A 102 8.50 20.58 -17.68
C LEU A 102 8.74 21.73 -16.67
N LEU A 103 9.83 21.64 -15.91
CA LEU A 103 10.22 22.69 -14.97
C LEU A 103 10.80 23.91 -15.69
N GLU A 104 11.58 23.72 -16.75
CA GLU A 104 12.08 24.79 -17.61
C GLU A 104 10.92 25.49 -18.35
N GLU A 105 9.97 24.74 -18.92
CA GLU A 105 8.76 25.27 -19.55
C GLU A 105 7.89 26.05 -18.54
N GLY A 106 7.69 25.48 -17.35
CA GLY A 106 6.96 26.16 -16.27
C GLY A 106 7.65 27.43 -15.80
N GLN A 107 8.99 27.45 -15.74
CA GLN A 107 9.76 28.64 -15.41
C GLN A 107 9.57 29.73 -16.46
N GLN A 108 9.60 29.41 -17.76
CA GLN A 108 9.37 30.38 -18.83
C GLN A 108 7.98 31.00 -18.74
N GLN A 109 6.94 30.18 -18.54
CA GLN A 109 5.56 30.68 -18.35
C GLN A 109 5.43 31.59 -17.12
N LEU A 110 6.10 31.24 -16.02
CA LEU A 110 6.10 32.07 -14.80
C LEU A 110 6.83 33.40 -15.01
N ILE A 111 7.90 33.44 -15.82
CA ILE A 111 8.59 34.69 -16.20
C ILE A 111 7.68 35.57 -17.07
N GLU A 112 6.93 34.98 -18.00
CA GLU A 112 5.93 35.70 -18.79
C GLU A 112 4.82 36.28 -17.90
N LEU A 113 4.31 35.49 -16.96
CA LEU A 113 3.32 35.94 -15.98
C LEU A 113 3.85 37.06 -15.07
N GLN A 114 5.12 36.99 -14.67
CA GLN A 114 5.75 38.06 -13.91
C GLN A 114 5.88 39.33 -14.73
N THR A 115 6.26 39.22 -16.01
CA THR A 115 6.35 40.37 -16.92
C THR A 115 4.98 41.04 -17.09
N TRP A 116 3.91 40.25 -17.20
CA TRP A 116 2.53 40.72 -17.19
C TRP A 116 2.14 41.39 -15.86
N SER A 117 2.52 40.79 -14.73
CA SER A 117 2.27 41.28 -13.36
C SER A 117 2.95 42.62 -13.09
N VAL A 118 4.21 42.78 -13.51
CA VAL A 118 4.97 44.04 -13.41
C VAL A 118 4.33 45.12 -14.28
N THR A 119 3.87 44.77 -15.49
CA THR A 119 3.15 45.68 -16.38
C THR A 119 1.81 46.17 -15.79
N HIS A 120 1.21 45.39 -14.88
CA HIS A 120 -0.01 45.73 -14.15
C HIS A 120 0.22 46.16 -12.69
N ASN A 121 1.44 46.53 -12.30
CA ASN A 121 1.79 47.02 -10.96
C ASN A 121 1.50 46.05 -9.79
N PHE A 122 1.57 44.74 -10.03
CA PHE A 122 1.49 43.72 -8.98
C PHE A 122 2.91 43.25 -8.58
N PRO A 123 3.39 43.55 -7.35
CA PRO A 123 4.73 43.20 -6.88
C PRO A 123 4.79 41.74 -6.39
N ILE A 124 4.73 40.77 -7.29
CA ILE A 124 4.94 39.36 -6.98
C ILE A 124 6.36 38.97 -7.42
N ASN A 125 7.25 38.68 -6.47
CA ASN A 125 8.60 38.21 -6.75
C ASN A 125 8.63 36.67 -6.69
N VAL A 126 8.51 36.03 -7.85
CA VAL A 126 8.46 34.56 -7.98
C VAL A 126 9.85 33.92 -8.21
N GLN A 127 10.88 34.68 -8.61
CA GLN A 127 12.20 34.13 -8.95
C GLN A 127 12.85 33.37 -7.81
N TRP A 128 12.79 33.90 -6.59
CA TRP A 128 13.43 33.26 -5.45
C TRP A 128 12.75 31.93 -5.09
N LEU A 129 11.42 31.85 -5.19
CA LEU A 129 10.64 30.65 -4.92
C LEU A 129 10.89 29.58 -6.00
N ILE A 130 11.01 30.00 -7.26
CA ILE A 130 11.32 29.12 -8.39
C ILE A 130 12.71 28.51 -8.22
N GLY A 131 13.73 29.32 -7.94
CA GLY A 131 15.11 28.84 -7.76
C GLY A 131 15.25 27.78 -6.67
N GLN A 132 14.62 28.00 -5.50
CA GLN A 132 14.66 27.02 -4.40
C GLN A 132 13.88 25.74 -4.71
N LEU A 133 12.73 25.84 -5.39
CA LEU A 133 11.94 24.68 -5.77
C LEU A 133 12.69 23.82 -6.79
N LEU A 134 13.30 24.44 -7.79
CA LEU A 134 14.08 23.75 -8.82
C LEU A 134 15.25 22.97 -8.23
N GLU A 135 16.04 23.59 -7.35
CA GLU A 135 17.18 22.93 -6.70
C GLU A 135 16.74 21.70 -5.87
N ARG A 136 15.64 21.83 -5.13
CA ARG A 136 15.08 20.70 -4.34
C ARG A 136 14.54 19.58 -5.22
N VAL A 137 13.90 19.92 -6.34
CA VAL A 137 13.34 18.91 -7.24
C VAL A 137 14.47 18.20 -8.00
N GLN A 138 15.49 18.92 -8.49
CA GLN A 138 16.65 18.32 -9.16
C GLN A 138 17.41 17.36 -8.24
N THR A 139 17.69 17.75 -7.00
CA THR A 139 18.38 16.89 -6.02
C THR A 139 17.59 15.62 -5.69
N GLN A 140 16.25 15.68 -5.62
CA GLN A 140 15.40 14.50 -5.42
C GLN A 140 15.38 13.59 -6.65
N VAL A 141 15.29 14.15 -7.86
CA VAL A 141 15.34 13.37 -9.11
C VAL A 141 16.67 12.62 -9.23
N GLU A 142 17.79 13.27 -8.93
CA GLU A 142 19.10 12.62 -8.92
C GLU A 142 19.19 11.50 -7.87
N ALA A 143 18.63 11.70 -6.68
CA ALA A 143 18.60 10.68 -5.65
C ALA A 143 17.82 9.45 -6.11
N ILE A 144 16.63 9.66 -6.69
CA ILE A 144 15.78 8.58 -7.22
C ILE A 144 16.48 7.84 -8.36
N ALA A 145 17.15 8.56 -9.27
CA ALA A 145 17.91 7.96 -10.37
C ALA A 145 19.08 7.10 -9.87
N LYS A 146 19.79 7.55 -8.82
CA LYS A 146 20.91 6.81 -8.19
C LYS A 146 20.42 5.60 -7.37
N SER A 147 19.22 5.66 -6.80
CA SER A 147 18.62 4.57 -6.01
C SER A 147 18.20 3.34 -6.81
N GLY A 148 18.29 3.36 -8.14
CA GLY A 148 17.93 2.22 -9.00
C GLY A 148 18.62 0.88 -8.65
N PHE A 149 19.77 0.91 -7.96
CA PHE A 149 20.49 -0.29 -7.51
C PHE A 149 19.94 -0.92 -6.22
N GLY A 150 19.13 -0.22 -5.41
CA GLY A 150 18.59 -0.75 -4.14
C GLY A 150 17.41 -1.71 -4.28
N LEU A 151 16.84 -1.83 -5.48
CA LEU A 151 15.61 -2.60 -5.75
C LEU A 151 15.79 -4.13 -5.58
N VAL A 152 17.00 -4.65 -5.75
CA VAL A 152 17.24 -6.11 -5.81
C VAL A 152 17.05 -6.79 -4.45
N LEU A 153 17.54 -6.19 -3.36
CA LEU A 153 17.42 -6.79 -2.01
C LEU A 153 16.00 -6.69 -1.45
N GLY A 154 15.26 -5.61 -1.74
CA GLY A 154 13.86 -5.46 -1.32
C GLY A 154 12.90 -6.42 -2.03
N THR A 155 13.23 -6.83 -3.26
CA THR A 155 12.36 -7.71 -4.07
C THR A 155 12.23 -9.12 -3.46
N PHE A 156 13.27 -9.65 -2.82
CA PHE A 156 13.23 -11.00 -2.26
C PHE A 156 12.29 -11.12 -1.04
N SER A 157 12.35 -10.15 -0.11
CA SER A 157 11.45 -10.12 1.05
C SER A 157 10.00 -9.98 0.60
N TRP A 158 9.73 -9.03 -0.29
CA TRP A 158 8.39 -8.80 -0.83
C TRP A 158 7.83 -10.03 -1.56
N PHE A 159 8.67 -10.78 -2.26
CA PHE A 159 8.27 -12.02 -2.92
C PHE A 159 7.86 -13.12 -1.93
N LEU A 160 8.62 -13.28 -0.83
CA LEU A 160 8.25 -14.21 0.24
C LEU A 160 6.93 -13.80 0.90
N ASP A 161 6.76 -12.52 1.24
CA ASP A 161 5.52 -11.99 1.82
C ASP A 161 4.33 -12.22 0.90
N PHE A 162 4.50 -11.96 -0.40
CA PHE A 162 3.47 -12.19 -1.41
C PHE A 162 3.06 -13.67 -1.46
N ILE A 163 4.02 -14.61 -1.47
CA ILE A 163 3.72 -16.04 -1.42
C ILE A 163 2.96 -16.40 -0.15
N LEU A 164 3.39 -15.89 1.02
CA LEU A 164 2.72 -16.16 2.29
C LEU A 164 1.29 -15.62 2.29
N ILE A 165 1.06 -14.40 1.80
CA ILE A 165 -0.27 -13.80 1.66
C ILE A 165 -1.16 -14.67 0.77
N VAL A 166 -0.66 -15.10 -0.39
CA VAL A 166 -1.37 -15.94 -1.36
C VAL A 166 -1.75 -17.29 -0.72
N VAL A 167 -0.78 -17.99 -0.15
CA VAL A 167 -0.99 -19.32 0.46
C VAL A 167 -1.96 -19.22 1.65
N LEU A 168 -1.77 -18.22 2.52
CA LEU A 168 -2.60 -18.04 3.70
C LEU A 168 -4.03 -17.63 3.32
N SER A 169 -4.19 -16.77 2.31
CA SER A 169 -5.51 -16.38 1.80
C SER A 169 -6.26 -17.58 1.22
N PHE A 170 -5.56 -18.42 0.46
CA PHE A 170 -6.13 -19.63 -0.11
C PHE A 170 -6.57 -20.62 0.99
N TYR A 171 -5.72 -20.83 2.00
CA TYR A 171 -6.05 -21.70 3.12
C TYR A 171 -7.23 -21.14 3.95
N MET A 172 -7.27 -19.83 4.19
CA MET A 172 -8.41 -19.15 4.84
C MET A 172 -9.69 -19.22 4.00
N LEU A 173 -9.61 -19.29 2.66
CA LEU A 173 -10.78 -19.42 1.80
C LEU A 173 -11.43 -20.80 1.90
N ILE A 174 -10.63 -21.85 2.11
CA ILE A 174 -11.11 -23.23 2.28
C ILE A 174 -11.59 -23.46 3.71
N ASP A 175 -10.76 -23.16 4.72
CA ASP A 175 -10.95 -23.54 6.13
C ASP A 175 -10.83 -22.34 7.10
N GLY A 176 -11.21 -21.14 6.67
CA GLY A 176 -11.05 -19.90 7.44
C GLY A 176 -11.71 -19.89 8.83
N GLU A 177 -12.76 -20.69 9.04
CA GLU A 177 -13.41 -20.82 10.35
C GLU A 177 -12.48 -21.45 11.40
N ARG A 178 -11.62 -22.40 10.99
CA ARG A 178 -10.65 -23.04 11.88
C ARG A 178 -9.55 -22.08 12.32
N LEU A 179 -8.97 -21.34 11.37
CA LEU A 179 -7.94 -20.32 11.66
C LEU A 179 -8.48 -19.19 12.53
N TRP A 180 -9.66 -18.68 12.18
CA TRP A 180 -10.31 -17.63 12.94
C TRP A 180 -10.64 -18.08 14.36
N GLY A 181 -11.12 -19.32 14.53
CA GLY A 181 -11.35 -19.93 15.83
C GLY A 181 -10.08 -20.00 16.69
N THR A 182 -8.92 -20.31 16.11
CA THR A 182 -7.63 -20.31 16.83
C THR A 182 -7.19 -18.90 17.23
N LEU A 183 -7.35 -17.90 16.34
CA LEU A 183 -7.00 -16.51 16.62
C LEU A 183 -7.88 -15.88 17.69
N THR A 184 -9.16 -16.24 17.73
CA THR A 184 -10.15 -15.66 18.65
C THR A 184 -10.42 -16.53 19.88
N PHE A 185 -9.64 -17.59 20.10
CA PHE A 185 -9.77 -18.49 21.24
C PHE A 185 -9.67 -17.77 22.60
N PHE A 186 -8.94 -16.65 22.66
CA PHE A 186 -8.79 -15.84 23.87
C PHE A 186 -10.03 -14.99 24.22
N LEU A 187 -11.06 -14.95 23.36
CA LEU A 187 -12.27 -14.15 23.54
C LEU A 187 -13.44 -15.00 24.05
N THR A 188 -14.35 -14.38 24.82
CA THR A 188 -15.61 -15.02 25.26
C THR A 188 -16.53 -15.34 24.07
N PRO A 189 -17.24 -16.49 24.04
CA PRO A 189 -18.00 -16.95 22.86
C PRO A 189 -19.02 -15.93 22.31
N LYS A 190 -19.72 -15.19 23.18
CA LYS A 190 -20.70 -14.16 22.75
C LYS A 190 -20.03 -12.98 22.04
N ILE A 191 -18.87 -12.54 22.53
CA ILE A 191 -18.11 -11.42 21.95
C ILE A 191 -17.51 -11.88 20.62
N GLN A 192 -16.98 -13.11 20.59
CA GLN A 192 -16.41 -13.72 19.39
C GLN A 192 -17.43 -13.74 18.23
N THR A 193 -18.66 -14.21 18.45
CA THR A 193 -19.66 -14.30 17.37
C THR A 193 -20.08 -12.94 16.83
N GLU A 194 -20.41 -11.99 17.71
CA GLU A 194 -20.84 -10.64 17.32
C GLU A 194 -19.72 -9.86 16.64
N PHE A 195 -18.49 -9.95 17.15
CA PHE A 195 -17.31 -9.33 16.56
C PHE A 195 -17.02 -9.90 15.17
N THR A 196 -17.06 -11.22 15.02
CA THR A 196 -16.80 -11.89 13.73
C THR A 196 -17.83 -11.50 12.68
N GLN A 197 -19.11 -11.50 13.03
CA GLN A 197 -20.18 -11.14 12.08
C GLN A 197 -20.10 -9.67 11.69
N SER A 198 -19.87 -8.79 12.66
CA SER A 198 -19.74 -7.35 12.43
C SER A 198 -18.52 -7.02 11.60
N LEU A 199 -17.36 -7.59 11.92
CA LEU A 199 -16.15 -7.45 11.12
C LEU A 199 -16.36 -7.95 9.70
N ARG A 200 -16.85 -9.19 9.54
CA ARG A 200 -17.07 -9.77 8.21
C ARG A 200 -17.96 -8.87 7.37
N LYS A 201 -19.10 -8.41 7.90
CA LYS A 201 -20.07 -7.60 7.15
C LYS A 201 -19.55 -6.20 6.83
N ASN A 202 -18.95 -5.52 7.81
CA ASN A 202 -18.48 -4.14 7.63
C ASN A 202 -17.23 -4.10 6.76
N LEU A 203 -16.26 -4.96 7.02
CA LEU A 203 -15.01 -5.02 6.27
C LEU A 203 -15.28 -5.44 4.82
N GLN A 204 -16.16 -6.43 4.58
CA GLN A 204 -16.55 -6.82 3.23
C GLN A 204 -17.20 -5.66 2.46
N ARG A 205 -18.14 -4.94 3.07
CA ARG A 205 -18.80 -3.79 2.43
C ARG A 205 -17.84 -2.65 2.17
N PHE A 206 -16.98 -2.35 3.13
CA PHE A 206 -15.97 -1.30 3.03
C PHE A 206 -14.97 -1.60 1.91
N VAL A 207 -14.32 -2.76 1.94
CA VAL A 207 -13.30 -3.15 0.94
C VAL A 207 -13.92 -3.26 -0.46
N THR A 208 -15.11 -3.86 -0.58
CA THR A 208 -15.79 -3.95 -1.87
C THR A 208 -16.18 -2.56 -2.39
N GLY A 209 -16.67 -1.68 -1.50
CA GLY A 209 -16.98 -0.29 -1.84
C GLY A 209 -15.74 0.47 -2.31
N GLN A 210 -14.62 0.34 -1.60
CA GLN A 210 -13.35 0.98 -1.93
C GLN A 210 -12.82 0.50 -3.28
N LEU A 211 -12.84 -0.82 -3.52
CA LEU A 211 -12.39 -1.38 -4.80
C LEU A 211 -13.27 -0.92 -5.98
N ILE A 212 -14.58 -0.86 -5.78
CA ILE A 212 -15.50 -0.36 -6.82
C ILE A 212 -15.26 1.13 -7.06
N LEU A 213 -15.10 1.92 -5.99
CA LEU A 213 -14.85 3.36 -6.09
C LEU A 213 -13.52 3.65 -6.80
N GLY A 214 -12.44 2.99 -6.37
CA GLY A 214 -11.11 3.12 -6.96
C GLY A 214 -11.09 2.68 -8.42
N LEU A 215 -11.76 1.57 -8.78
CA LEU A 215 -11.86 1.10 -10.15
C LEU A 215 -12.72 2.04 -11.02
N PHE A 216 -13.80 2.57 -10.46
CA PHE A 216 -14.64 3.57 -11.12
C PHE A 216 -13.86 4.86 -11.39
N MET A 217 -13.13 5.37 -10.40
CA MET A 217 -12.28 6.55 -10.52
C MET A 217 -11.16 6.32 -11.55
N ALA A 218 -10.41 5.22 -11.43
CA ALA A 218 -9.35 4.89 -12.38
C ALA A 218 -9.86 4.79 -13.82
N THR A 219 -11.01 4.16 -14.03
CA THR A 219 -11.59 4.00 -15.37
C THR A 219 -12.09 5.34 -15.91
N THR A 220 -12.88 6.07 -15.12
CA THR A 220 -13.49 7.34 -15.54
C THR A 220 -12.42 8.40 -15.81
N LEU A 221 -11.43 8.52 -14.93
CA LEU A 221 -10.32 9.45 -15.11
C LEU A 221 -9.42 9.06 -16.29
N SER A 222 -9.21 7.77 -16.53
CA SER A 222 -8.45 7.33 -17.72
C SER A 222 -9.11 7.81 -19.00
N PHE A 223 -10.43 7.68 -19.12
CA PHE A 223 -11.17 8.18 -20.29
C PHE A 223 -11.18 9.72 -20.35
N ALA A 224 -11.43 10.40 -19.23
CA ALA A 224 -11.48 11.85 -19.17
C ALA A 224 -10.12 12.48 -19.54
N PHE A 225 -9.04 12.02 -18.93
CA PHE A 225 -7.68 12.49 -19.22
C PHE A 225 -7.24 12.14 -20.64
N ARG A 226 -7.64 10.98 -21.18
CA ARG A 226 -7.38 10.63 -22.58
C ARG A 226 -8.10 11.58 -23.53
N PHE A 227 -9.34 11.93 -23.25
CA PHE A 227 -10.14 12.87 -24.06
C PHE A 227 -9.57 14.30 -24.00
N LEU A 228 -9.11 14.73 -22.82
CA LEU A 228 -8.48 16.03 -22.59
C LEU A 228 -7.02 16.09 -23.06
N ASN A 229 -6.48 15.02 -23.67
CA ASN A 229 -5.08 14.89 -24.08
C ASN A 229 -4.06 15.20 -22.96
N VAL A 230 -4.39 14.84 -21.72
CA VAL A 230 -3.50 15.03 -20.57
C VAL A 230 -2.31 14.07 -20.70
N PRO A 231 -1.06 14.55 -20.60
CA PRO A 231 0.11 13.68 -20.61
C PRO A 231 0.09 12.77 -19.38
N PHE A 232 0.59 11.54 -19.52
CA PHE A 232 0.62 10.56 -18.43
C PHE A 232 -0.76 10.21 -17.84
N PHE A 233 -1.82 10.29 -18.67
CA PHE A 233 -3.21 10.07 -18.25
C PHE A 233 -3.43 8.78 -17.44
N LEU A 234 -2.78 7.68 -17.84
CA LEU A 234 -2.99 6.36 -17.25
C LEU A 234 -2.28 6.28 -15.89
N LEU A 235 -1.08 6.85 -15.78
CA LEU A 235 -0.35 6.99 -14.52
C LEU A 235 -1.19 7.74 -13.49
N PHE A 236 -1.71 8.92 -13.84
CA PHE A 236 -2.51 9.72 -12.92
C PHE A 236 -3.83 9.04 -12.54
N ALA A 237 -4.53 8.46 -13.52
CA ALA A 237 -5.80 7.79 -13.25
C ALA A 237 -5.64 6.55 -12.35
N VAL A 238 -4.62 5.72 -12.59
CA VAL A 238 -4.32 4.56 -11.74
C VAL A 238 -3.84 5.01 -10.36
N PHE A 239 -3.00 6.03 -10.27
CA PHE A 239 -2.53 6.55 -8.99
C PHE A 239 -3.68 7.08 -8.13
N ILE A 240 -4.59 7.88 -8.71
CA ILE A 240 -5.75 8.39 -8.00
C ILE A 240 -6.67 7.23 -7.58
N GLY A 241 -6.94 6.28 -8.48
CA GLY A 241 -7.79 5.14 -8.15
C GLY A 241 -7.21 4.18 -7.11
N LEU A 242 -5.88 4.16 -6.91
CA LEU A 242 -5.23 3.39 -5.83
C LEU A 242 -5.20 4.14 -4.49
N MET A 243 -5.35 5.47 -4.50
CA MET A 243 -5.33 6.32 -3.31
C MET A 243 -6.71 6.56 -2.70
N GLU A 244 -7.77 6.18 -3.41
CA GLU A 244 -9.10 5.96 -2.84
C GLU A 244 -9.06 4.69 -1.98
#